data_AF-A0A3M0G549-F1
#
_entry.id   AF-A0A3M0G549-F1
#
_cell.length_a   1.000
_cell.length_b   1.000
_cell.length_c   1.000
_cell.angle_alpha   90.00
_cell.angle_beta   90.00
_cell.angle_gamma   90.00
#
_symmetry.space_group_name_H-M   'P 1'
#
loop_
_entity.id
_entity.type
_entity.pdbx_description
1 polymer ?
#
loop_
_entity_poly.entity_id
_entity_poly.type
_entity_poly.pdbx_seq_one_letter_code
_entity_poly.pdbx_strand_id
1 'polypeptide(L)'
;MSKLVVIVALFVAIIAILARGTSLWWVAALTVVGAGLVAFTFRRGRHTPWATARGHVASGHAVVFWKPGCVFCERLLLAMGKDDRITWVNVWADKDANAEVRRLNGGDELTPTALVGERVLRNPSAQDMIEYLSAGQRP
;
A
#
# COMPACT_ATOMS: atom_id res chain seq x y z
N MET A 1 -3.34 -1.19 17.00
CA MET A 1 -4.50 -1.93 17.51
C MET A 1 -4.38 -3.37 17.03
N SER A 2 -4.24 -4.35 17.92
CA SER A 2 -3.97 -5.74 17.51
C SER A 2 -5.14 -6.29 16.69
N LYS A 3 -4.85 -6.90 15.55
CA LYS A 3 -5.85 -7.45 14.61
C LYS A 3 -6.81 -8.45 15.27
N LEU A 4 -6.36 -9.08 16.36
CA LEU A 4 -7.14 -9.97 17.21
C LEU A 4 -8.33 -9.24 17.88
N VAL A 5 -8.14 -7.99 18.30
CA VAL A 5 -9.16 -7.20 19.03
C VAL A 5 -10.35 -6.89 18.11
N VAL A 6 -10.09 -6.56 16.85
CA VAL A 6 -11.13 -6.27 15.85
C VAL A 6 -11.94 -7.53 15.55
N ILE A 7 -11.28 -8.68 15.39
CA ILE A 7 -11.94 -9.95 15.11
C ILE A 7 -12.85 -10.36 16.27
N VAL A 8 -12.36 -10.27 17.51
CA VAL A 8 -13.15 -10.62 18.72
C VAL A 8 -14.36 -9.69 18.87
N ALA A 9 -14.20 -8.39 18.65
CA ALA A 9 -15.30 -7.43 18.75
C ALA A 9 -16.40 -7.69 17.70
N LEU A 10 -16.03 -8.01 16.46
CA LEU A 10 -16.99 -8.39 15.41
C LEU A 10 -17.75 -9.67 15.77
N PHE A 11 -17.05 -10.67 16.32
CA PHE A 11 -17.66 -11.93 16.72
C PHE A 11 -18.69 -11.76 17.85
N VAL A 12 -18.35 -10.96 18.89
CA VAL A 12 -19.26 -10.66 20.01
C VAL A 12 -20.49 -9.88 19.54
N ALA A 13 -20.33 -8.92 18.62
CA ALA A 13 -21.44 -8.17 18.07
C ALA A 13 -22.42 -9.06 17.28
N ILE A 14 -21.91 -10.01 16.48
CA ILE A 14 -22.76 -10.96 15.73
C ILE A 14 -23.57 -11.84 16.69
N ILE A 15 -22.95 -12.37 17.75
CA ILE A 15 -23.65 -13.19 18.76
C ILE A 15 -24.75 -12.38 19.46
N ALA A 16 -24.45 -11.13 19.83
CA ALA A 16 -25.43 -10.25 20.50
C ALA A 16 -26.62 -9.87 19.60
N ILE A 17 -26.41 -9.76 18.29
CA ILE A 17 -27.48 -9.47 17.31
C ILE A 17 -28.35 -10.70 17.08
N LEU A 18 -27.73 -11.88 16.92
CA LEU A 18 -28.45 -13.15 16.78
C LEU A 18 -29.32 -13.46 18.01
N ALA A 19 -28.83 -13.16 19.22
CA ALA A 19 -29.57 -13.35 20.47
C ALA A 19 -30.82 -12.46 20.60
N ARG A 20 -30.96 -11.40 19.79
CA ARG A 20 -32.08 -10.45 19.84
C ARG A 20 -33.23 -10.77 18.87
N GLY A 21 -33.22 -11.96 18.25
CA GLY A 21 -34.24 -12.33 17.25
C GLY A 21 -34.22 -11.46 16.00
N THR A 22 -33.07 -10.84 15.71
CA THR A 22 -32.92 -9.96 14.56
C THR A 22 -32.99 -10.78 13.28
N SER A 23 -33.67 -10.25 12.26
CA SER A 23 -33.85 -10.96 11.01
C SER A 23 -32.53 -11.44 10.39
N LEU A 24 -32.53 -12.67 9.88
CA LEU A 24 -31.36 -13.33 9.30
C LEU A 24 -30.71 -12.52 8.16
N TRP A 25 -31.49 -11.71 7.43
CA TRP A 25 -30.98 -10.84 6.37
C TRP A 25 -30.08 -9.71 6.90
N TRP A 26 -30.38 -9.14 8.07
CA TRP A 26 -29.52 -8.12 8.69
C TRP A 26 -28.22 -8.72 9.19
N VAL A 27 -28.28 -9.93 9.77
CA VAL A 27 -27.09 -10.67 10.20
C VAL A 27 -26.20 -10.98 9.00
N ALA A 28 -26.79 -11.47 7.90
CA ALA A 28 -26.07 -11.75 6.66
C ALA A 28 -25.42 -10.47 6.09
N ALA A 29 -26.17 -9.37 6.01
CA ALA A 29 -25.66 -8.09 5.50
C ALA A 29 -24.46 -7.58 6.33
N LEU A 30 -24.57 -7.57 7.66
CA LEU A 30 -23.49 -7.15 8.54
C LEU A 30 -22.27 -8.08 8.47
N THR A 31 -22.50 -9.38 8.30
CA THR A 31 -21.42 -10.36 8.12
C THR A 31 -20.66 -10.10 6.83
N VAL A 32 -21.37 -9.86 5.71
CA VAL A 32 -20.75 -9.55 4.42
C VAL A 32 -19.96 -8.23 4.49
N VAL A 33 -20.54 -7.19 5.09
CA VAL A 33 -19.87 -5.89 5.26
C VAL A 33 -18.63 -6.03 6.16
N GLY A 34 -18.77 -6.72 7.31
CA GLY A 34 -17.67 -6.97 8.24
C GLY A 34 -16.54 -7.79 7.62
N ALA A 35 -16.88 -8.87 6.90
CA ALA A 35 -15.92 -9.67 6.16
C ALA A 35 -15.22 -8.85 5.06
N GLY A 36 -15.94 -7.98 4.35
CA GLY A 36 -15.39 -7.07 3.36
C GLY A 36 -14.39 -6.07 3.96
N LEU A 37 -14.71 -5.48 5.12
CA LEU A 37 -13.81 -4.58 5.85
C LEU A 37 -12.56 -5.30 6.36
N VAL A 38 -12.72 -6.51 6.91
CA VAL A 38 -11.57 -7.34 7.33
C VAL A 38 -10.70 -7.65 6.12
N ALA A 39 -11.28 -8.16 5.02
CA ALA A 39 -10.54 -8.45 3.80
C ALA A 39 -9.79 -7.22 3.27
N PHE A 40 -10.43 -6.05 3.26
CA PHE A 40 -9.81 -4.78 2.87
C PHE A 40 -8.58 -4.45 3.71
N THR A 41 -8.65 -4.64 5.03
CA THR A 41 -7.55 -4.37 5.96
C THR A 41 -6.39 -5.34 5.80
N PHE A 42 -6.66 -6.57 5.35
CA PHE A 42 -5.65 -7.60 5.09
C PHE A 42 -5.13 -7.61 3.65
N ARG A 43 -5.55 -6.67 2.79
CA ARG A 43 -5.04 -6.55 1.43
C ARG A 43 -3.53 -6.34 1.45
N ARG A 44 -2.80 -7.41 1.14
CA ARG A 44 -1.40 -7.33 0.74
C ARG A 44 -1.41 -7.05 -0.76
N GLY A 45 -1.10 -5.81 -1.14
CA GLY A 45 -0.87 -5.50 -2.55
C GLY A 45 0.53 -5.88 -2.98
N ARG A 46 0.96 -5.32 -4.10
CA ARG A 46 2.26 -5.58 -4.73
C ARG A 46 3.42 -5.29 -3.78
N HIS A 47 4.35 -6.22 -3.71
CA HIS A 47 5.52 -6.09 -2.86
C HIS A 47 6.69 -6.84 -3.49
N THR A 48 7.78 -6.12 -3.66
CA THR A 48 9.12 -6.67 -3.85
C THR A 48 9.90 -6.37 -2.58
N PRO A 49 10.62 -7.35 -1.98
CA PRO A 49 11.46 -7.10 -0.82
C PRO A 49 12.46 -5.98 -1.08
N TRP A 50 12.64 -5.07 -0.12
CA TRP A 50 13.52 -3.91 -0.27
C TRP A 50 14.96 -4.30 -0.58
N ALA A 51 15.44 -5.37 0.04
CA ALA A 51 16.78 -5.91 -0.18
C ALA A 51 17.08 -6.20 -1.66
N THR A 52 16.08 -6.64 -2.43
CA THR A 52 16.15 -6.87 -3.87
C THR A 52 15.85 -5.59 -4.64
N ALA A 53 14.75 -4.91 -4.30
CA ALA A 53 14.26 -3.75 -5.04
C ALA A 53 15.28 -2.61 -5.14
N ARG A 54 16.09 -2.37 -4.09
CA ARG A 54 17.13 -1.34 -4.09
C ARG A 54 18.14 -1.48 -5.23
N GLY A 55 18.38 -2.70 -5.71
CA GLY A 55 19.27 -2.95 -6.85
C GLY A 55 18.67 -2.56 -8.20
N HIS A 56 17.36 -2.28 -8.26
CA HIS A 56 16.69 -1.86 -9.49
C HIS A 56 16.66 -0.33 -9.66
N VAL A 57 17.11 0.45 -8.67
CA VAL A 57 17.10 1.91 -8.78
C VAL A 57 18.08 2.32 -9.88
N ALA A 58 17.56 2.89 -10.96
CA ALA A 58 18.33 3.40 -12.09
C ALA A 58 17.65 4.63 -12.69
N SER A 59 18.34 5.36 -13.56
CA SER A 59 17.77 6.52 -14.24
C SER A 59 16.50 6.17 -15.05
N GLY A 60 16.47 4.98 -15.66
CA GLY A 60 15.33 4.46 -16.42
C GLY A 60 14.42 3.50 -15.66
N HIS A 61 14.63 3.27 -14.36
CA HIS A 61 13.86 2.33 -13.55
C HIS A 61 13.64 2.84 -12.13
N ALA A 62 12.37 2.96 -11.73
CA ALA A 62 11.97 3.48 -10.45
C ALA A 62 11.73 2.38 -9.41
N VAL A 63 12.03 2.70 -8.15
CA VAL A 63 11.50 1.96 -6.99
C VAL A 63 10.52 2.86 -6.25
N VAL A 64 9.27 2.41 -6.11
CA VAL A 64 8.20 3.17 -5.45
C VAL A 64 7.80 2.50 -4.15
N PHE A 65 8.01 3.22 -3.06
CA PHE A 65 7.53 2.87 -1.72
C PHE A 65 6.07 3.27 -1.57
N TRP A 66 5.22 2.33 -1.14
CA TRP A 66 3.79 2.55 -1.04
C TRP A 66 3.19 1.77 0.14
N LYS A 67 1.95 2.08 0.52
CA LYS A 67 1.18 1.33 1.53
C LYS A 67 -0.30 1.18 1.15
N PRO A 68 -0.95 0.04 1.46
CA PRO A 68 -2.38 -0.16 1.22
C PRO A 68 -3.25 0.91 1.89
N GLY A 69 -4.28 1.38 1.20
CA GLY A 69 -5.22 2.37 1.74
C GLY A 69 -4.74 3.83 1.69
N CYS A 70 -3.52 4.09 1.19
CA CYS A 70 -3.04 5.43 0.89
C CYS A 70 -3.63 5.92 -0.44
N VAL A 71 -4.50 6.93 -0.42
CA VAL A 71 -5.21 7.44 -1.61
C VAL A 71 -4.25 7.80 -2.76
N PHE A 72 -3.15 8.48 -2.47
CA PHE A 72 -2.16 8.86 -3.48
C PHE A 72 -1.41 7.65 -4.06
N CYS A 73 -1.10 6.68 -3.20
CA CYS A 73 -0.44 5.44 -3.58
C CYS A 73 -1.33 4.60 -4.51
N GLU A 74 -2.61 4.47 -4.17
CA GLU A 74 -3.60 3.74 -4.97
C GLU A 74 -3.81 4.41 -6.34
N ARG A 75 -3.85 5.76 -6.37
CA ARG A 75 -3.92 6.51 -7.64
C ARG A 75 -2.71 6.23 -8.54
N LEU A 76 -1.50 6.24 -7.97
CA LEU A 76 -0.29 5.96 -8.73
C LEU A 76 -0.23 4.50 -9.19
N LEU A 77 -0.66 3.56 -8.34
CA LEU A 77 -0.78 2.13 -8.68
C LEU A 77 -1.79 1.89 -9.81
N LEU A 78 -2.93 2.58 -9.80
CA LEU A 78 -3.92 2.47 -10.87
C LEU A 78 -3.38 2.99 -12.19
N ALA A 79 -2.67 4.13 -12.17
CA ALA A 79 -2.12 4.74 -13.37
C ALA A 79 -0.93 3.98 -13.95
N MET A 80 -0.03 3.47 -13.11
CA MET A 80 1.28 2.97 -13.52
C MET A 80 1.62 1.56 -13.01
N GLY A 81 0.63 0.84 -12.47
CA GLY A 81 0.87 -0.49 -11.92
C GLY A 81 1.46 -1.46 -12.95
N LYS A 82 1.07 -1.39 -14.21
CA LYS A 82 1.57 -2.31 -15.24
C LYS A 82 2.89 -1.88 -15.90
N ASP A 83 3.49 -0.78 -15.45
CA ASP A 83 4.75 -0.31 -16.01
C ASP A 83 5.92 -1.12 -15.44
N ASP A 84 6.60 -1.87 -16.31
CA ASP A 84 7.72 -2.74 -15.94
C ASP A 84 8.96 -1.96 -15.50
N ARG A 85 9.02 -0.66 -15.78
CA ARG A 85 10.06 0.26 -15.29
C ARG A 85 9.86 0.62 -13.81
N ILE A 86 8.84 0.10 -13.14
CA ILE A 86 8.54 0.41 -11.74
C ILE A 86 8.52 -0.85 -10.88
N THR A 87 9.41 -0.90 -9.89
CA THR A 87 9.36 -1.88 -8.80
C THR A 87 8.61 -1.32 -7.60
N TRP A 88 7.62 -2.07 -7.09
CA TRP A 88 6.74 -1.63 -6.01
C TRP A 88 7.11 -2.28 -4.68
N VAL A 89 7.37 -1.46 -3.67
CA VAL A 89 7.76 -1.90 -2.33
C VAL A 89 6.71 -1.47 -1.31
N ASN A 90 5.96 -2.44 -0.79
CA ASN A 90 5.00 -2.20 0.29
C ASN A 90 5.71 -2.03 1.65
N VAL A 91 5.68 -0.83 2.22
CA VAL A 91 6.36 -0.52 3.49
C VAL A 91 5.70 -1.15 4.72
N TRP A 92 4.43 -1.56 4.64
CA TRP A 92 3.79 -2.31 5.72
C TRP A 92 4.22 -3.78 5.77
N ALA A 93 4.68 -4.32 4.64
CA ALA A 93 5.16 -5.69 4.56
C ALA A 93 6.66 -5.82 4.89
N ASP A 94 7.40 -4.71 4.86
CA ASP A 94 8.85 -4.68 4.97
C ASP A 94 9.30 -3.52 5.86
N LYS A 95 9.79 -3.88 7.05
CA LYS A 95 10.26 -2.92 8.06
C LYS A 95 11.49 -2.14 7.61
N ASP A 96 12.34 -2.74 6.78
CA ASP A 96 13.57 -2.10 6.29
C ASP A 96 13.23 -1.10 5.20
N ALA A 97 12.23 -1.41 4.37
CA ALA A 97 11.63 -0.44 3.44
C ALA A 97 11.05 0.78 4.18
N ASN A 98 10.34 0.56 5.29
CA ASN A 98 9.77 1.67 6.06
C ASN A 98 10.87 2.51 6.73
N ALA A 99 11.91 1.88 7.27
CA ALA A 99 13.07 2.59 7.81
C ALA A 99 13.74 3.46 6.75
N GLU A 100 13.86 2.97 5.51
CA GLU A 100 14.39 3.74 4.40
C GLU A 100 13.50 4.94 4.04
N VAL A 101 12.18 4.76 3.97
CA VAL A 101 11.24 5.88 3.75
C VAL A 101 11.41 6.96 4.81
N ARG A 102 11.55 6.59 6.08
CA ARG A 102 11.82 7.53 7.17
C ARG A 102 13.16 8.24 6.96
N ARG A 103 14.21 7.51 6.60
CA ARG A 103 15.53 8.10 6.31
C ARG A 103 15.46 9.14 5.18
N LEU A 104 14.72 8.86 4.12
CA LEU A 104 14.54 9.74 2.96
C LEU A 104 13.67 10.99 3.24
N ASN A 105 12.83 10.91 4.27
CA ASN A 105 11.83 11.92 4.59
C ASN A 105 12.00 12.51 6.00
N GLY A 106 13.24 12.59 6.50
CA GLY A 106 13.52 13.28 7.77
C GLY A 106 12.86 12.66 9.00
N GLY A 107 12.53 11.37 8.94
CA GLY A 107 11.86 10.62 10.01
C GLY A 107 10.43 10.22 9.70
N ASP A 108 9.81 10.79 8.66
CA ASP A 108 8.40 10.58 8.31
C ASP A 108 8.16 9.38 7.40
N GLU A 109 7.02 8.71 7.58
CA GLU A 109 6.58 7.57 6.74
C GLU A 109 5.77 8.04 5.51
N LEU A 110 6.31 9.03 4.80
CA LEU A 110 5.64 9.68 3.66
C LEU A 110 5.62 8.75 2.44
N THR A 111 4.42 8.49 1.93
CA THR A 111 4.20 7.64 0.75
C THR A 111 3.12 8.25 -0.17
N PRO A 112 3.21 8.09 -1.50
CA PRO A 112 4.28 7.39 -2.20
C PRO A 112 5.60 8.16 -2.18
N THR A 113 6.71 7.46 -2.00
CA THR A 113 8.06 8.00 -2.21
C THR A 113 8.72 7.17 -3.29
N ALA A 114 9.27 7.79 -4.33
CA ALA A 114 9.93 7.10 -5.43
C ALA A 114 11.41 7.43 -5.49
N LEU A 115 12.22 6.41 -5.82
CA LEU A 115 13.63 6.54 -6.14
C LEU A 115 13.81 6.34 -7.64
N VAL A 116 14.47 7.29 -8.31
CA VAL A 116 14.78 7.22 -9.75
C VAL A 116 16.19 7.77 -9.97
N GLY A 117 17.14 6.91 -10.32
CA GLY A 117 18.56 7.24 -10.30
C GLY A 117 18.96 7.81 -8.92
N GLU A 118 19.53 9.01 -8.91
CA GLU A 118 19.92 9.70 -7.67
C GLU A 118 18.78 10.54 -7.04
N ARG A 119 17.60 10.59 -7.68
CA ARG A 119 16.51 11.46 -7.26
C ARG A 119 15.56 10.75 -6.31
N VAL A 120 15.08 11.52 -5.32
CA VAL A 120 14.03 11.13 -4.38
C VAL A 120 12.80 11.99 -4.66
N LEU A 121 11.72 11.37 -5.13
CA LEU A 121 10.47 12.04 -5.43
C LEU A 121 9.46 11.77 -4.31
N ARG A 122 8.93 12.84 -3.72
CA ARG A 122 7.93 12.77 -2.64
C ARG A 122 6.55 13.03 -3.22
N ASN A 123 5.65 12.09 -3.03
CA ASN A 123 4.29 12.11 -3.57
C ASN A 123 4.21 12.43 -5.08
N PRO A 124 5.00 11.76 -5.96
CA PRO A 124 4.98 12.07 -7.39
C PRO A 124 3.64 11.69 -8.02
N SER A 125 3.21 12.48 -9.01
CA SER A 125 2.15 12.12 -9.92
C SER A 125 2.64 11.12 -10.98
N ALA A 126 1.71 10.47 -11.69
CA ALA A 126 2.08 9.61 -12.82
C ALA A 126 2.81 10.38 -13.93
N GLN A 127 2.46 11.65 -14.13
CA GLN A 127 3.13 12.50 -15.12
C GLN A 127 4.58 12.77 -14.73
N ASP A 128 4.84 13.09 -13.45
CA ASP A 128 6.20 13.26 -12.94
C ASP A 128 7.02 11.98 -13.18
N MET A 129 6.45 10.81 -12.84
CA MET A 129 7.13 9.53 -13.03
C MET A 129 7.48 9.27 -14.50
N ILE A 130 6.57 9.54 -15.44
CA ILE A 130 6.81 9.39 -16.87
C ILE A 130 7.95 10.31 -17.32
N GLU A 131 7.95 11.56 -16.90
CA GLU A 131 8.99 12.53 -17.23
C GLU A 131 10.37 12.07 -16.73
N TYR A 132 10.46 11.70 -15.46
CA TYR A 132 11.72 11.26 -14.85
C TYR A 132 12.27 9.97 -15.47
N LEU A 133 11.41 8.97 -15.70
CA LEU A 133 11.81 7.71 -16.33
C LEU A 133 12.27 7.91 -17.78
N SER A 134 11.62 8.82 -18.52
CA SER A 134 11.98 9.10 -19.91
C SER A 134 13.27 9.92 -20.02
N ALA A 135 13.49 10.86 -19.11
CA ALA A 135 14.72 11.65 -19.05
C ALA A 135 15.95 10.77 -18.79
N GLY A 136 15.82 9.76 -17.92
CA GLY A 136 16.90 8.85 -17.59
C GLY A 136 17.22 7.77 -18.62
N GLN A 137 16.44 7.69 -19.71
CA GLN A 137 16.67 6.79 -20.85
C GLN A 137 17.39 7.48 -22.02
N ARG A 138 17.65 8.79 -21.96
CA ARG A 138 18.41 9.46 -23.01
C ARG A 138 19.90 9.07 -22.92
N PRO A 139 20.53 8.71 -24.05
CA PRO A 139 21.95 8.34 -24.11
C PRO A 139 22.88 9.51 -23.80
#